data_AF-A0A833JDJ6-F1
#
_entry.id   AF-A0A833JDJ6-F1
#
_cell.length_a   1.000
_cell.length_b   1.000
_cell.length_c   1.000
_cell.angle_alpha   90.00
_cell.angle_beta   90.00
_cell.angle_gamma   90.00
#
_symmetry.space_group_name_H-M   'P 1'
#
loop_
_entity.id
_entity.type
_entity.pdbx_description
1 polymer ?
#
loop_
_entity_poly.entity_id
_entity_poly.type
_entity_poly.pdbx_seq_one_letter_code
_entity_poly.pdbx_strand_id
1 'polypeptide(L)'
;MIANFIFHFIFAIFAVWAGVAWFILHNRYQSLRENLIPSLCLQNINITQNRSLFIRAIRTLEQELFHSFKIKFSIDINSFNTKKESHTLLLSLSSLINPKSLGQEIFFEYNHQILSANEFIKSITSQNKLKKIHISYKENTENSKFNWLVENINV
;
A
#
# COMPACT_ATOMS: atom_id res chain seq x y z
N MET A 1 -8.14 -15.07 48.27
CA MET A 1 -7.13 -14.00 48.09
C MET A 1 -6.28 -14.22 46.83
N ILE A 2 -5.65 -15.39 46.67
CA ILE A 2 -4.82 -15.74 45.50
C ILE A 2 -5.60 -15.75 44.17
N ALA A 3 -6.79 -16.34 44.13
CA ALA A 3 -7.61 -16.37 42.90
C ALA A 3 -8.00 -14.96 42.41
N ASN A 4 -8.28 -14.03 43.34
CA ASN A 4 -8.60 -12.65 43.01
C ASN A 4 -7.36 -11.92 42.47
N PHE A 5 -6.19 -12.16 43.05
CA PHE A 5 -4.91 -11.65 42.55
C PHE A 5 -4.61 -12.16 41.14
N ILE A 6 -4.76 -13.47 40.89
CA ILE A 6 -4.56 -14.08 39.56
C ILE A 6 -5.53 -13.46 38.53
N PHE A 7 -6.80 -13.26 38.88
CA PHE A 7 -7.78 -12.63 38.00
C PHE A 7 -7.37 -11.21 37.61
N HIS A 8 -7.00 -10.37 38.57
CA HIS A 8 -6.59 -8.99 38.30
C HIS A 8 -5.27 -8.92 37.50
N PHE A 9 -4.35 -9.85 37.75
CA PHE A 9 -3.10 -9.94 36.99
C PHE A 9 -3.35 -10.31 35.52
N ILE A 10 -4.18 -11.32 35.26
CA ILE A 10 -4.57 -11.71 33.90
C ILE A 10 -5.30 -10.55 33.21
N PHE A 11 -6.23 -9.89 33.91
CA PHE A 11 -6.94 -8.72 33.39
C PHE A 11 -5.99 -7.56 33.03
N ALA A 12 -5.00 -7.28 33.88
CA ALA A 12 -3.99 -6.25 33.63
C ALA A 12 -3.16 -6.56 32.38
N ILE A 13 -2.78 -7.83 32.16
CA ILE A 13 -2.08 -8.24 30.93
C ILE A 13 -2.95 -7.95 29.70
N PHE A 14 -4.23 -8.36 29.72
CA PHE A 14 -5.13 -8.09 28.61
C PHE A 14 -5.37 -6.59 28.39
N ALA A 15 -5.46 -5.80 29.46
CA ALA A 15 -5.59 -4.34 29.37
C ALA A 15 -4.37 -3.69 28.72
N VAL A 16 -3.16 -4.13 29.08
CA VAL A 16 -1.92 -3.64 28.44
C VAL A 16 -1.88 -4.02 26.97
N TRP A 17 -2.21 -5.27 26.62
CA TRP A 17 -2.28 -5.71 25.22
C TRP A 17 -3.32 -4.93 24.41
N ALA A 18 -4.49 -4.67 24.99
CA ALA A 18 -5.53 -3.86 24.37
C ALA A 18 -5.06 -2.41 24.15
N GLY A 19 -4.36 -1.82 25.13
CA GLY A 19 -3.77 -0.49 25.00
C GLY A 19 -2.72 -0.40 23.89
N VAL A 20 -1.83 -1.40 23.81
CA VAL A 20 -0.83 -1.50 22.73
C VAL A 20 -1.50 -1.65 21.36
N ALA A 21 -2.49 -2.53 21.26
CA ALA A 21 -3.24 -2.73 20.01
C ALA A 21 -3.98 -1.45 19.57
N TRP A 22 -4.62 -0.76 20.51
CA TRP A 22 -5.30 0.50 20.25
C TRP A 22 -4.33 1.59 19.78
N PHE A 23 -3.17 1.73 20.43
CA PHE A 23 -2.15 2.70 20.05
C PHE A 23 -1.62 2.46 18.63
N ILE A 24 -1.33 1.20 18.27
CA ILE A 24 -0.89 0.83 16.92
C ILE A 24 -1.96 1.18 15.88
N LEU A 25 -3.23 0.86 16.18
CA LEU A 25 -4.34 1.09 15.27
C LEU A 25 -4.62 2.59 15.09
N HIS A 26 -4.52 3.37 16.16
CA HIS A 26 -4.69 4.82 16.13
C HIS A 26 -3.59 5.50 15.30
N ASN A 27 -2.32 5.15 15.51
CA ASN A 27 -1.20 5.70 14.73
C ASN A 27 -1.33 5.38 13.24
N ARG A 28 -1.78 4.17 12.90
CA ARG A 28 -2.03 3.77 11.51
C ARG A 28 -3.12 4.63 10.88
N TYR A 29 -4.26 4.78 11.57
CA TYR A 29 -5.35 5.65 11.11
C TYR A 29 -4.90 7.10 10.93
N GLN A 30 -4.11 7.63 11.86
CA GLN A 30 -3.56 8.97 11.78
C GLN A 30 -2.62 9.14 10.57
N SER A 31 -1.71 8.18 10.33
CA SER A 31 -0.82 8.21 9.16
C SER A 31 -1.60 8.22 7.84
N LEU A 32 -2.66 7.41 7.73
CA LEU A 32 -3.56 7.41 6.58
C LEU A 32 -4.22 8.77 6.37
N ARG A 33 -4.78 9.34 7.44
CA ARG A 33 -5.51 10.61 7.42
C ARG A 33 -4.62 11.81 7.12
N GLU A 34 -3.38 11.81 7.58
CA GLU A 34 -2.47 12.94 7.45
C GLU A 34 -1.62 12.88 6.17
N ASN A 35 -1.27 11.68 5.69
CA ASN A 35 -0.35 11.53 4.57
C ASN A 35 -1.05 11.07 3.28
N LEU A 36 -1.82 9.98 3.33
CA LEU A 36 -2.36 9.34 2.13
C LEU A 36 -3.62 10.03 1.62
N ILE A 37 -4.61 10.26 2.51
CA ILE A 37 -5.90 10.87 2.13
C ILE A 37 -5.71 12.28 1.53
N PRO A 38 -4.94 13.20 2.14
CA PRO A 38 -4.75 14.53 1.57
C PRO A 38 -4.06 14.48 0.21
N SER A 39 -3.10 13.57 0.03
CA SER A 39 -2.44 13.35 -1.25
C SER A 39 -3.41 12.86 -2.33
N LEU A 40 -4.33 11.95 -1.98
CA LEU A 40 -5.38 11.48 -2.88
C LEU A 40 -6.45 12.55 -3.17
N CYS A 41 -6.64 13.55 -2.31
CA CYS A 41 -7.59 14.65 -2.55
C CYS A 41 -6.99 15.81 -3.37
N LEU A 42 -5.66 15.90 -3.46
CA LEU A 42 -4.97 16.92 -4.26
C LEU A 42 -4.99 16.52 -5.74
N GLN A 43 -5.91 17.11 -6.51
CA GLN A 43 -6.04 16.84 -7.96
C GLN A 43 -4.74 17.06 -8.76
N ASN A 44 -3.87 17.98 -8.32
CA ASN A 44 -2.58 18.27 -8.95
C ASN A 44 -1.46 18.29 -7.91
N ILE A 45 -0.85 17.14 -7.61
CA ILE A 45 0.38 17.11 -6.83
C ILE A 45 1.56 17.45 -7.75
N ASN A 46 2.09 18.67 -7.64
CA ASN A 46 3.38 18.98 -8.25
C ASN A 46 4.49 18.24 -7.48
N ILE A 47 5.06 17.18 -8.06
CA ILE A 47 6.09 16.34 -7.41
C ILE A 47 7.29 17.18 -6.97
N THR A 48 7.67 18.21 -7.72
CA THR A 48 8.82 19.08 -7.40
C THR A 48 8.57 19.91 -6.14
N GLN A 49 7.32 20.32 -5.88
CA GLN A 49 6.95 21.13 -4.72
C GLN A 49 6.50 20.27 -3.52
N ASN A 50 5.81 19.16 -3.78
CA ASN A 50 5.16 18.32 -2.78
C ASN A 50 5.88 16.97 -2.57
N ARG A 51 7.16 16.89 -2.93
CA ARG A 51 7.94 15.64 -2.90
C ARG A 51 7.88 14.93 -1.55
N SER A 52 7.99 15.68 -0.45
CA SER A 52 7.98 15.13 0.91
C SER A 52 6.65 14.47 1.25
N LEU A 53 5.54 15.13 0.92
CA LEU A 53 4.17 14.63 1.11
C LEU A 53 3.90 13.41 0.23
N PHE A 54 4.32 13.44 -1.03
CA PHE A 54 4.22 12.31 -1.96
C PHE A 54 5.00 11.09 -1.47
N ILE A 55 6.25 11.26 -1.03
CA ILE A 55 7.07 10.17 -0.47
C ILE A 55 6.40 9.56 0.77
N ARG A 56 5.85 10.41 1.65
CA ARG A 56 5.12 9.92 2.85
C ARG A 56 3.86 9.15 2.46
N ALA A 57 3.12 9.60 1.45
CA ALA A 57 1.96 8.89 0.94
C ALA A 57 2.33 7.51 0.38
N ILE A 58 3.39 7.43 -0.44
CA ILE A 58 3.88 6.15 -0.97
C ILE A 58 4.31 5.21 0.15
N ARG A 59 5.10 5.69 1.14
CA ARG A 59 5.51 4.86 2.28
C ARG A 59 4.32 4.35 3.10
N THR A 60 3.31 5.20 3.29
CA THR A 60 2.07 4.80 3.97
C THR A 60 1.36 3.71 3.16
N LEU A 61 1.31 3.84 1.83
CA LEU A 61 0.73 2.84 0.94
C LEU A 61 1.48 1.50 0.99
N GLU A 62 2.81 1.51 0.98
CA GLU A 62 3.64 0.30 1.12
C GLU A 62 3.32 -0.46 2.42
N GLN A 63 3.14 0.27 3.53
CA GLN A 63 2.77 -0.30 4.82
C GLN A 63 1.37 -0.94 4.78
N GLU A 64 0.40 -0.27 4.16
CA GLU A 64 -0.97 -0.80 4.02
C GLU A 64 -1.04 -2.05 3.14
N LEU A 65 -0.29 -2.07 2.03
CA LEU A 65 -0.18 -3.23 1.16
C LEU A 65 0.49 -4.39 1.89
N PHE A 66 1.55 -4.13 2.67
CA PHE A 66 2.17 -5.15 3.52
C PHE A 66 1.20 -5.71 4.55
N HIS A 67 0.39 -4.86 5.19
CA HIS A 67 -0.59 -5.34 6.16
C HIS A 67 -1.67 -6.22 5.53
N SER A 68 -2.12 -5.87 4.32
CA SER A 68 -3.15 -6.58 3.55
C SER A 68 -2.67 -7.92 3.01
N PHE A 69 -1.47 -7.97 2.42
CA PHE A 69 -0.98 -9.14 1.70
C PHE A 69 0.09 -9.95 2.43
N LYS A 70 0.67 -9.40 3.51
CA LYS A 70 1.85 -9.95 4.21
C LYS A 70 3.10 -10.07 3.33
N ILE A 71 3.15 -9.33 2.23
CA ILE A 71 4.27 -9.26 1.28
C ILE A 71 4.87 -7.86 1.34
N LYS A 72 6.21 -7.72 1.35
CA LYS A 72 6.83 -6.38 1.35
C LYS A 72 6.67 -5.73 -0.03
N PHE A 73 6.12 -4.53 -0.09
CA PHE A 73 6.04 -3.74 -1.32
C PHE A 73 7.14 -2.67 -1.34
N SER A 74 7.71 -2.43 -2.52
CA SER A 74 8.66 -1.35 -2.77
C SER A 74 8.29 -0.67 -4.06
N ILE A 75 7.91 0.61 -3.98
CA ILE A 75 7.47 1.39 -5.15
C ILE A 75 8.61 2.32 -5.56
N ASP A 76 9.06 2.25 -6.81
CA ASP A 76 10.15 3.12 -7.29
C ASP A 76 9.69 4.55 -7.53
N ILE A 77 9.98 5.42 -6.56
CA ILE A 77 9.61 6.84 -6.60
C ILE A 77 10.35 7.61 -7.71
N ASN A 78 11.57 7.19 -8.06
CA ASN A 78 12.41 7.94 -8.99
C ASN A 78 11.96 7.77 -10.45
N SER A 79 11.32 6.65 -10.77
CA SER A 79 10.65 6.44 -12.06
C SER A 79 9.56 7.50 -12.37
N PHE A 80 9.12 8.28 -11.37
CA PHE A 80 8.02 9.25 -11.50
C PHE A 80 8.47 10.71 -11.72
N ASN A 81 9.77 11.01 -11.70
CA ASN A 81 10.28 12.39 -11.67
C ASN A 81 9.87 13.28 -12.85
N THR A 82 9.26 12.72 -13.91
CA THR A 82 8.93 13.42 -15.16
C THR A 82 7.43 13.66 -15.39
N LYS A 83 6.51 13.16 -14.54
CA LYS A 83 5.08 13.12 -14.89
C LYS A 83 4.16 14.06 -14.10
N LYS A 84 3.14 14.57 -14.81
CA LYS A 84 2.07 15.46 -14.32
C LYS A 84 0.95 14.75 -13.52
N GLU A 85 0.99 13.42 -13.40
CA GLU A 85 -0.13 12.61 -12.90
C GLU A 85 0.20 11.75 -11.66
N SER A 86 0.95 12.35 -10.73
CA SER A 86 1.18 11.85 -9.37
C SER A 86 -0.09 11.37 -8.64
N HIS A 87 -1.22 12.04 -8.87
CA HIS A 87 -2.53 11.66 -8.33
C HIS A 87 -3.02 10.32 -8.91
N THR A 88 -2.97 10.15 -10.23
CA THR A 88 -3.40 8.92 -10.91
C THR A 88 -2.53 7.72 -10.52
N LEU A 89 -1.25 7.95 -10.19
CA LEU A 89 -0.35 6.92 -9.66
C LEU A 89 -0.78 6.44 -8.26
N LEU A 90 -1.05 7.37 -7.33
CA LEU A 90 -1.51 7.00 -5.99
C LEU A 90 -2.87 6.28 -6.04
N LEU A 91 -3.78 6.76 -6.88
CA LEU A 91 -5.07 6.09 -7.12
C LEU A 91 -4.88 4.67 -7.64
N SER A 92 -4.01 4.49 -8.63
CA SER A 92 -3.85 3.17 -9.23
C SER A 92 -3.16 2.16 -8.34
N LEU A 93 -2.22 2.58 -7.48
CA LEU A 93 -1.62 1.68 -6.49
C LEU A 93 -2.57 1.41 -5.30
N SER A 94 -3.39 2.39 -4.90
CA SER A 94 -4.41 2.17 -3.86
C SER A 94 -5.55 1.23 -4.30
N SER A 95 -5.74 1.06 -5.62
CA SER A 95 -6.64 0.03 -6.19
C SER A 95 -6.35 -1.38 -5.68
N LEU A 96 -5.09 -1.67 -5.37
CA LEU A 96 -4.69 -2.99 -4.88
C LEU A 96 -5.30 -3.29 -3.51
N ILE A 97 -5.59 -2.27 -2.71
CA ILE A 97 -6.21 -2.42 -1.38
C ILE A 97 -7.73 -2.59 -1.53
N ASN A 98 -8.34 -1.83 -2.44
CA ASN A 98 -9.78 -1.91 -2.71
C ASN A 98 -10.06 -1.86 -4.22
N PRO A 99 -10.08 -3.00 -4.92
CA PRO A 99 -10.26 -3.04 -6.37
C PRO A 99 -11.64 -2.51 -6.82
N LYS A 100 -12.64 -2.54 -5.92
CA LYS A 100 -14.01 -2.09 -6.21
C LYS A 100 -14.16 -0.58 -6.19
N SER A 101 -13.20 0.16 -5.64
CA SER A 101 -13.34 1.61 -5.47
C SER A 101 -13.02 2.42 -6.72
N LEU A 102 -12.52 1.79 -7.80
CA LEU A 102 -12.17 2.50 -9.03
C LEU A 102 -13.11 2.09 -10.16
N GLY A 103 -13.65 3.08 -10.87
CA GLY A 103 -14.45 2.89 -12.08
C GLY A 103 -13.62 2.59 -13.33
N GLN A 104 -12.28 2.46 -13.21
CA GLN A 104 -11.35 2.19 -14.31
C GLN A 104 -10.47 0.98 -13.99
N GLU A 105 -10.27 0.11 -14.98
CA GLU A 105 -9.38 -1.05 -14.86
C GLU A 105 -7.92 -0.63 -14.98
N ILE A 106 -7.12 -1.03 -13.99
CA ILE A 106 -5.66 -0.84 -13.94
C ILE A 106 -4.99 -2.18 -14.19
N PHE A 107 -3.93 -2.15 -15.00
CA PHE A 107 -3.22 -3.34 -15.42
C PHE A 107 -1.79 -3.38 -14.84
N PHE A 108 -1.36 -4.58 -14.49
CA PHE A 108 -0.07 -4.89 -13.90
C PHE A 108 0.60 -5.94 -14.78
N GLU A 109 1.76 -5.61 -15.32
CA GLU A 109 2.63 -6.56 -16.00
C GLU A 109 3.44 -7.33 -14.94
N TYR A 110 3.09 -8.60 -14.78
CA TYR A 110 3.70 -9.50 -13.82
C TYR A 110 4.06 -10.82 -14.52
N ASN A 111 5.33 -11.24 -14.42
CA ASN A 111 5.84 -12.43 -15.12
C ASN A 111 5.53 -12.43 -16.63
N HIS A 112 5.71 -11.30 -17.31
CA HIS A 112 5.39 -11.09 -18.74
C HIS A 112 3.91 -11.28 -19.11
N GLN A 113 3.00 -11.28 -18.14
CA GLN A 113 1.56 -11.29 -18.36
C GLN A 113 0.93 -9.99 -17.87
N ILE A 114 0.00 -9.45 -18.65
CA ILE A 114 -0.78 -8.28 -18.26
C ILE A 114 -1.99 -8.77 -17.47
N LEU A 115 -2.06 -8.40 -16.20
CA LEU A 115 -3.08 -8.81 -15.25
C LEU A 115 -3.88 -7.60 -14.78
N SER A 116 -5.19 -7.74 -14.61
CA SER A 116 -5.99 -6.77 -13.86
C SER A 116 -5.57 -6.75 -12.39
N ALA A 117 -5.90 -5.68 -11.66
CA ALA A 117 -5.65 -5.59 -10.21
C ALA A 117 -6.12 -6.83 -9.43
N ASN A 118 -7.31 -7.35 -9.77
CA ASN A 118 -7.87 -8.55 -9.12
C ASN A 118 -7.08 -9.82 -9.44
N GLU A 119 -6.67 -10.00 -10.69
CA GLU A 119 -5.87 -11.15 -11.12
C GLU A 119 -4.46 -11.10 -10.52
N PHE A 120 -3.87 -9.92 -10.46
CA PHE A 120 -2.60 -9.69 -9.80
C PHE A 120 -2.66 -10.01 -8.31
N ILE A 121 -3.70 -9.57 -7.60
CA ILE A 121 -3.90 -9.93 -6.19
C ILE A 121 -3.99 -11.45 -6.01
N LYS A 122 -4.74 -12.14 -6.87
CA LYS A 122 -4.84 -13.61 -6.84
C LYS A 122 -3.49 -14.29 -7.13
N SER A 123 -2.70 -13.76 -8.06
CA SER A 123 -1.42 -14.35 -8.43
C SER A 123 -0.37 -14.20 -7.33
N ILE A 124 -0.33 -13.07 -6.62
CA ILE A 124 0.64 -12.87 -5.54
C ILE A 124 0.24 -13.59 -4.24
N THR A 125 -1.06 -13.69 -3.95
CA THR A 125 -1.56 -14.37 -2.74
C THR A 125 -1.49 -15.88 -2.83
N SER A 126 -1.55 -16.45 -4.05
CA SER A 126 -1.39 -17.89 -4.28
C SER A 126 0.06 -18.37 -4.17
N GLN A 127 1.06 -17.47 -4.22
CA GLN A 127 2.46 -17.82 -4.13
C GLN A 127 2.96 -17.77 -2.67
N ASN A 128 3.08 -18.94 -2.03
CA ASN A 128 3.54 -19.06 -0.64
C ASN A 128 4.98 -18.56 -0.36
N LYS A 129 5.82 -18.34 -1.39
CA LYS A 129 7.25 -17.99 -1.22
C LYS A 129 7.57 -16.51 -1.45
N LEU A 130 6.57 -15.70 -1.80
CA LEU A 130 6.77 -14.34 -2.25
C LEU A 130 7.07 -13.41 -1.06
N LYS A 131 8.32 -12.95 -0.92
CA LYS A 131 8.74 -12.11 0.21
C LYS A 131 8.64 -10.61 -0.07
N LYS A 132 9.00 -10.20 -1.29
CA LYS A 132 9.06 -8.79 -1.69
C LYS A 132 8.68 -8.61 -3.16
N ILE A 133 7.87 -7.59 -3.40
CA ILE A 133 7.44 -7.14 -4.71
C ILE A 133 7.99 -5.73 -4.94
N HIS A 134 8.56 -5.50 -6.13
CA HIS A 134 8.94 -4.19 -6.59
C HIS A 134 8.00 -3.74 -7.71
N ILE A 135 7.48 -2.53 -7.57
CA ILE A 135 6.58 -1.92 -8.54
C ILE A 135 7.30 -0.71 -9.14
N SER A 136 7.48 -0.72 -10.45
CA SER A 136 8.00 0.40 -11.21
C SER A 136 7.02 0.78 -12.32
N TYR A 137 7.09 2.03 -12.74
CA TYR A 137 6.24 2.50 -13.83
C TYR A 137 6.83 2.07 -15.19
N LYS A 138 6.00 1.50 -16.06
CA LYS A 138 6.36 1.22 -17.45
C LYS A 138 5.57 2.14 -18.37
N GLU A 139 6.29 2.90 -19.17
CA GLU A 139 5.66 3.72 -20.21
C GLU A 139 5.24 2.80 -21.37
N ASN A 140 3.93 2.74 -21.63
CA ASN A 140 3.41 2.02 -22.79
C ASN A 140 2.82 3.03 -23.77
N THR A 141 3.34 3.05 -24.99
CA THR A 141 3.01 4.04 -26.02
C THR A 141 1.69 3.77 -26.74
N GLU A 142 1.09 2.58 -26.58
CA GLU A 142 -0.01 2.14 -27.45
C GLU A 142 -1.40 2.08 -26.82
N ASN A 143 -1.55 2.23 -25.50
CA ASN A 143 -2.88 2.34 -24.89
C ASN A 143 -2.79 3.02 -23.53
N SER A 144 -3.65 4.00 -23.31
CA SER A 144 -3.84 4.79 -22.09
C SER A 144 -4.45 3.99 -20.92
N LYS A 145 -4.14 2.70 -20.84
CA LYS A 145 -4.49 1.80 -19.73
C LYS A 145 -3.20 1.52 -18.98
N PHE A 146 -3.04 2.15 -17.82
CA PHE A 146 -1.81 2.14 -17.03
C PHE A 146 -1.22 0.73 -16.87
N ASN A 147 0.04 0.54 -17.26
CA ASN A 147 0.79 -0.70 -17.11
C ASN A 147 1.91 -0.53 -16.09
N TRP A 148 1.75 -1.18 -14.94
CA TRP A 148 2.78 -1.26 -13.90
C TRP A 148 3.71 -2.44 -14.17
N LEU A 149 5.03 -2.24 -14.16
CA LEU A 149 5.98 -3.35 -14.18
C LEU A 149 6.15 -3.86 -12.74
N VAL A 150 5.89 -5.14 -12.54
CA VAL A 150 5.98 -5.78 -11.24
C VAL A 150 7.01 -6.90 -11.26
N GLU A 151 8.01 -6.79 -10.39
CA GLU A 151 9.11 -7.75 -10.28
C GLU A 151 9.14 -8.41 -8.88
N ASN A 152 9.35 -9.73 -8.86
CA ASN A 152 9.60 -10.46 -7.63
C ASN A 152 11.06 -10.27 -7.21
N ILE A 153 11.30 -9.63 -6.07
CA ILE A 153 12.63 -9.58 -5.46
C ILE A 153 12.70 -10.70 -4.43
N ASN A 154 13.00 -11.92 -4.88
CA ASN A 154 13.35 -13.00 -3.97
C ASN A 154 14.81 -12.83 -3.51
N VAL A 155 15.00 -12.15 -2.37
CA VAL A 155 16.21 -12.29 -1.53
C VAL A 155 16.00 -13.37 -0.48
#